data_AF-A0A1R0G7U7-F1
#
_entry.id   AF-A0A1R0G7U7-F1
#
_cell.length_a   1.000
_cell.length_b   1.000
_cell.length_c   1.000
_cell.angle_alpha   90.00
_cell.angle_beta   90.00
_cell.angle_gamma   90.00
#
_symmetry.space_group_name_H-M   'P 1'
#
loop_
_entity.id
_entity.type
_entity.pdbx_description
1 polymer ?
#
loop_
_entity_poly.entity_id
_entity_poly.type
_entity_poly.pdbx_seq_one_letter_code
_entity_poly.pdbx_strand_id
1 'polypeptide(L)'
;MFGPLLDKLFNRPVTEEGFAQLFIKAARDAGFSGPLDYRPSEFRLLHDNGAYFNLHNAFRDYQSADKAHKPSVLNGYVSTLINAKQTAPQTFERVRPLLRPVIRNLAMLEEVRLHQARTLGWDAPYSTVYQPLGRDCVTLLAVDYPESTSTLTKGPQEDWGLTMDEALAIAVDNLREATPDAFEEIEPGVYTGRWNDGYDTSRVLLPDVLQRAPIKGLPVFMIPTRDVLLVTGDRDEQGIRNMVEVCFKAIESGRVVSSQVYTYQDQQVVPFISGDAVVETRLASLEQLLLLGAYHDQKELLDTIHTEQQNDVFVATYQLFELAGGNGKAFSVCSWTKTVDTLLPKTDRVALVEIQDDGSANVHVVEWDELKSKLGELLTPVSVYPPLYRTVGFPTEQQLSQLTVLS
;
A
#
# COMPACT_ATOMS: atom_id res chain seq x y z
N MET A 1 -12.66 -45.94 16.21
CA MET A 1 -13.06 -44.52 16.32
C MET A 1 -11.80 -43.64 16.50
N PHE A 2 -10.85 -43.67 15.54
CA PHE A 2 -9.58 -42.91 15.65
C PHE A 2 -9.16 -42.20 14.33
N GLY A 3 -9.89 -42.35 13.23
CA GLY A 3 -9.58 -41.71 11.94
C GLY A 3 -9.70 -40.17 11.91
N PRO A 4 -10.76 -39.56 12.48
CA PRO A 4 -10.96 -38.10 12.39
C PRO A 4 -9.96 -37.27 13.22
N LEU A 5 -9.37 -37.88 14.24
CA LEU A 5 -8.37 -37.24 15.12
C LEU A 5 -6.95 -37.31 14.52
N LEU A 6 -6.64 -38.36 13.75
CA LEU A 6 -5.36 -38.49 13.04
C LEU A 6 -5.30 -37.57 11.80
N ASP A 7 -6.40 -37.42 11.06
CA ASP A 7 -6.44 -36.49 9.92
C ASP A 7 -6.23 -35.02 10.33
N LYS A 8 -6.72 -34.60 11.51
CA LYS A 8 -6.44 -33.26 12.08
C LYS A 8 -5.00 -33.09 12.59
N LEU A 9 -4.28 -34.19 12.85
CA LEU A 9 -2.87 -34.18 13.28
C LEU A 9 -1.90 -34.12 12.08
N PHE A 10 -2.29 -34.65 10.92
CA PHE A 10 -1.48 -34.64 9.68
C PHE A 10 -1.78 -33.48 8.71
N ASN A 11 -2.90 -32.77 8.88
CA ASN A 11 -3.28 -31.58 8.09
C ASN A 11 -3.22 -30.27 8.88
N ARG A 12 -2.23 -30.12 9.78
CA ARG A 12 -2.00 -28.79 10.37
C ARG A 12 -1.46 -27.85 9.28
N PRO A 13 -2.06 -26.67 9.08
CA PRO A 13 -1.49 -25.67 8.20
C PRO A 13 -0.08 -25.35 8.69
N VAL A 14 0.85 -25.22 7.76
CA VAL A 14 2.24 -24.88 8.06
C VAL A 14 2.24 -23.55 8.80
N THR A 15 2.96 -23.47 9.92
CA THR A 15 3.14 -22.21 10.66
C THR A 15 4.06 -21.27 9.89
N GLU A 16 4.05 -19.98 10.20
CA GLU A 16 4.98 -19.01 9.59
C GLU A 16 6.44 -19.44 9.76
N GLU A 17 6.84 -19.80 10.98
CA GLU A 17 8.19 -20.32 11.25
C GLU A 17 8.48 -21.60 10.46
N GLY A 18 7.53 -22.54 10.39
CA GLY A 18 7.68 -23.77 9.61
C GLY A 18 7.84 -23.49 8.11
N PHE A 19 7.13 -22.48 7.59
CA PHE A 19 7.24 -22.06 6.20
C PHE A 19 8.57 -21.36 5.92
N ALA A 20 9.03 -20.49 6.83
CA ALA A 20 10.34 -19.86 6.70
C ALA A 20 11.46 -20.90 6.61
N GLN A 21 11.41 -21.95 7.44
CA GLN A 21 12.39 -23.05 7.38
C GLN A 21 12.28 -23.85 6.07
N LEU A 22 11.06 -24.13 5.61
CA LEU A 22 10.83 -24.78 4.31
C LEU A 22 11.44 -23.97 3.16
N PHE A 23 11.24 -22.65 3.18
CA PHE A 23 11.78 -21.71 2.20
C PHE A 23 13.30 -21.66 2.22
N ILE A 24 13.89 -21.48 3.40
CA ILE A 24 15.35 -21.46 3.57
C ILE A 24 15.94 -22.75 3.03
N LYS A 25 15.37 -23.91 3.39
CA LYS A 25 15.82 -25.21 2.90
C LYS A 25 15.77 -25.29 1.37
N ALA A 26 14.64 -24.93 0.77
CA ALA A 26 14.50 -24.96 -0.69
C ALA A 26 15.50 -24.00 -1.38
N ALA A 27 15.74 -22.82 -0.81
CA ALA A 27 16.77 -21.89 -1.31
C ALA A 27 18.19 -22.48 -1.23
N ARG A 28 18.53 -23.18 -0.13
CA ARG A 28 19.82 -23.88 0.01
C ARG A 28 19.95 -25.01 -1.01
N ASP A 29 18.91 -25.83 -1.16
CA ASP A 29 18.87 -26.94 -2.11
C ASP A 29 19.00 -26.45 -3.57
N ALA A 30 18.47 -25.27 -3.87
CA ALA A 30 18.59 -24.60 -5.17
C ALA A 30 19.91 -23.81 -5.35
N GLY A 31 20.84 -23.88 -4.39
CA GLY A 31 22.20 -23.33 -4.53
C GLY A 31 22.41 -21.92 -3.99
N PHE A 32 21.46 -21.33 -3.25
CA PHE A 32 21.68 -20.04 -2.59
C PHE A 32 22.70 -20.17 -1.46
N SER A 33 23.84 -19.49 -1.57
CA SER A 33 24.96 -19.57 -0.63
C SER A 33 25.10 -18.38 0.33
N GLY A 34 24.30 -17.32 0.16
CA GLY A 34 24.36 -16.12 1.03
C GLY A 34 23.71 -16.31 2.42
N PRO A 35 23.87 -15.38 3.36
CA PRO A 35 23.11 -15.37 4.61
C PRO A 35 21.59 -15.35 4.33
N LEU A 36 20.83 -16.06 5.17
CA LEU A 36 19.36 -16.07 5.17
C LEU A 36 18.90 -16.11 6.63
N ASP A 37 18.80 -14.94 7.25
CA ASP A 37 18.43 -14.82 8.66
C ASP A 37 16.92 -14.55 8.77
N TYR A 38 16.19 -15.49 9.37
CA TYR A 38 14.77 -15.33 9.59
C TYR A 38 14.50 -14.30 10.70
N ARG A 39 13.60 -13.34 10.43
CA ARG A 39 13.08 -12.35 11.40
C ARG A 39 11.61 -12.67 11.69
N PRO A 40 11.31 -13.35 12.82
CA PRO A 40 9.95 -13.79 13.13
C PRO A 40 8.94 -12.66 13.26
N SER A 41 9.33 -11.54 13.90
CA SER A 41 8.45 -10.39 14.13
C SER A 41 7.99 -9.70 12.84
N GLU A 42 8.67 -9.93 11.72
CA GLU A 42 8.44 -9.24 10.45
C GLU A 42 8.17 -10.23 9.30
N PHE A 43 8.11 -11.52 9.65
CA PHE A 43 7.95 -12.65 8.75
C PHE A 43 8.71 -12.51 7.40
N ARG A 44 10.03 -12.33 7.51
CA ARG A 44 10.96 -12.12 6.38
C ARG A 44 12.32 -12.76 6.58
N LEU A 45 13.06 -12.91 5.47
CA LEU A 45 14.45 -13.35 5.45
C LEU A 45 15.36 -12.17 5.13
N LEU A 46 16.33 -11.88 6.00
CA LEU A 46 17.43 -10.97 5.67
C LEU A 46 18.50 -11.72 4.87
N HIS A 47 18.97 -11.11 3.80
CA HIS A 47 20.06 -11.61 2.98
C HIS A 47 21.09 -10.49 2.70
N ASP A 48 22.10 -10.79 1.87
CA ASP A 48 23.28 -9.94 1.64
C ASP A 48 23.00 -8.43 1.61
N ASN A 49 23.90 -7.64 2.23
CA ASN A 49 23.86 -6.17 2.27
C ASN A 49 22.58 -5.56 2.89
N GLY A 50 21.94 -6.27 3.81
CA GLY A 50 20.73 -5.80 4.48
C GLY A 50 19.47 -5.84 3.61
N ALA A 51 19.54 -6.47 2.43
CA ALA A 51 18.36 -6.73 1.63
C ALA A 51 17.49 -7.80 2.30
N TYR A 52 16.21 -7.86 1.94
CA TYR A 52 15.27 -8.77 2.58
C TYR A 52 14.27 -9.35 1.58
N PHE A 53 13.73 -10.51 1.94
CA PHE A 53 12.68 -11.21 1.22
C PHE A 53 11.47 -11.43 2.12
N ASN A 54 10.36 -10.76 1.81
CA ASN A 54 9.10 -10.89 2.56
C ASN A 54 8.44 -12.24 2.28
N LEU A 55 8.13 -13.02 3.33
CA LEU A 55 7.57 -14.36 3.19
C LEU A 55 6.04 -14.39 3.11
N HIS A 56 5.35 -13.31 3.48
CA HIS A 56 3.89 -13.20 3.51
C HIS A 56 3.21 -13.70 2.21
N ASN A 57 3.70 -13.25 1.05
CA ASN A 57 3.15 -13.65 -0.25
C ASN A 57 3.37 -15.13 -0.54
N ALA A 58 4.62 -15.57 -0.41
CA ALA A 58 4.98 -16.95 -0.64
C ALA A 58 4.20 -17.89 0.28
N PHE A 59 3.97 -17.47 1.52
CA PHE A 59 3.22 -18.23 2.51
C PHE A 59 1.74 -18.31 2.18
N ARG A 60 1.10 -17.16 1.89
CA ARG A 60 -0.33 -17.11 1.51
C ARG A 60 -0.59 -17.99 0.29
N ASP A 61 0.21 -17.83 -0.76
CA ASP A 61 0.03 -18.56 -2.01
C ASP A 61 0.31 -20.06 -1.82
N TYR A 62 1.29 -20.40 -0.98
CA TYR A 62 1.56 -21.79 -0.59
C TYR A 62 0.43 -22.39 0.27
N GLN A 63 -0.24 -21.58 1.09
CA GLN A 63 -1.41 -22.03 1.86
C GLN A 63 -2.62 -22.25 0.97
N SER A 64 -2.88 -21.37 0.00
CA SER A 64 -4.02 -21.44 -0.92
C SER A 64 -3.85 -22.48 -2.03
N ALA A 65 -2.61 -22.87 -2.36
CA ALA A 65 -2.35 -23.87 -3.40
C ALA A 65 -2.75 -25.29 -2.97
N ASP A 66 -3.28 -26.07 -3.91
CA ASP A 66 -3.48 -27.50 -3.71
C ASP A 66 -2.15 -28.22 -3.47
N LYS A 67 -2.21 -29.36 -2.76
CA LYS A 67 -1.03 -30.12 -2.34
C LYS A 67 -0.05 -30.45 -3.49
N ALA A 68 -0.55 -30.66 -4.70
CA ALA A 68 0.26 -30.93 -5.89
C ALA A 68 1.03 -29.69 -6.41
N HIS A 69 0.49 -28.48 -6.21
CA HIS A 69 1.04 -27.22 -6.72
C HIS A 69 1.95 -26.52 -5.72
N LYS A 70 1.84 -26.83 -4.42
CA LYS A 70 2.69 -26.27 -3.35
C LYS A 70 4.20 -26.28 -3.63
N PRO A 71 4.81 -27.38 -4.15
CA PRO A 71 6.23 -27.36 -4.51
C PRO A 71 6.57 -26.36 -5.63
N SER A 72 5.69 -26.23 -6.62
CA SER A 72 5.87 -25.27 -7.73
C SER A 72 5.84 -23.83 -7.21
N VAL A 73 4.87 -23.52 -6.35
CA VAL A 73 4.76 -22.19 -5.71
C VAL A 73 6.03 -21.87 -4.93
N LEU A 74 6.47 -22.78 -4.06
CA LEU A 74 7.69 -22.59 -3.28
C LEU A 74 8.92 -22.34 -4.17
N ASN A 75 9.10 -23.16 -5.21
CA ASN A 75 10.23 -23.07 -6.12
C ASN A 75 10.24 -21.77 -6.94
N GLY A 76 9.08 -21.25 -7.33
CA GLY A 76 8.98 -19.95 -8.02
C GLY A 76 9.51 -18.79 -7.15
N TYR A 77 9.08 -18.74 -5.89
CA TYR A 77 9.58 -17.73 -4.95
C TYR A 77 11.05 -17.90 -4.59
N VAL A 78 11.54 -19.14 -4.43
CA VAL A 78 12.97 -19.42 -4.23
C VAL A 78 13.80 -18.97 -5.42
N SER A 79 13.32 -19.22 -6.64
CA SER A 79 13.97 -18.77 -7.87
C SER A 79 14.06 -17.24 -7.92
N THR A 80 13.03 -16.53 -7.42
CA THR A 80 13.05 -15.07 -7.27
C THR A 80 14.20 -14.60 -6.37
N LEU A 81 14.37 -15.23 -5.19
CA LEU A 81 15.47 -14.91 -4.26
C LEU A 81 16.85 -15.14 -4.90
N ILE A 82 17.02 -16.25 -5.62
CA ILE A 82 18.30 -16.61 -6.26
C ILE A 82 18.63 -15.65 -7.40
N ASN A 83 17.64 -15.36 -8.25
CA ASN A 83 17.82 -14.48 -9.40
C ASN A 83 18.10 -13.03 -8.98
N ALA A 84 17.57 -12.58 -7.84
CA ALA A 84 17.91 -11.27 -7.27
C ALA A 84 19.41 -11.10 -6.98
N LYS A 85 20.16 -12.20 -6.77
CA LYS A 85 21.61 -12.19 -6.53
C LYS A 85 22.44 -12.37 -7.81
N GLN A 86 21.85 -12.85 -8.90
CA GLN A 86 22.58 -13.28 -10.10
C GLN A 86 22.62 -12.26 -11.25
N THR A 87 22.12 -11.04 -11.09
CA THR A 87 22.07 -10.10 -12.21
C THR A 87 23.45 -9.53 -12.57
N ALA A 88 24.14 -10.19 -13.51
CA ALA A 88 24.91 -9.46 -14.50
C ALA A 88 23.99 -8.42 -15.16
N PRO A 89 24.48 -7.19 -15.47
CA PRO A 89 23.69 -6.18 -16.17
C PRO A 89 23.05 -6.82 -17.41
N GLN A 90 21.71 -6.82 -17.45
CA GLN A 90 21.01 -7.33 -18.63
C GLN A 90 20.99 -6.21 -19.65
N THR A 91 21.36 -6.53 -20.89
CA THR A 91 21.27 -5.55 -21.98
C THR A 91 19.82 -5.11 -22.14
N PHE A 92 19.63 -3.83 -22.46
CA PHE A 92 18.30 -3.28 -22.70
C PHE A 92 17.51 -4.10 -23.73
N GLU A 93 18.15 -4.59 -24.80
CA GLU A 93 17.52 -5.44 -25.82
C GLU A 93 16.81 -6.68 -25.24
N ARG A 94 17.37 -7.29 -24.19
CA ARG A 94 16.78 -8.47 -23.53
C ARG A 94 15.63 -8.10 -22.60
N VAL A 95 15.74 -6.96 -21.92
CA VAL A 95 14.76 -6.50 -20.92
C VAL A 95 13.58 -5.80 -21.59
N ARG A 96 13.80 -5.16 -22.73
CA ARG A 96 12.81 -4.36 -23.48
C ARG A 96 11.44 -5.05 -23.61
N PRO A 97 11.30 -6.31 -24.08
CA PRO A 97 9.99 -6.97 -24.21
C PRO A 97 9.35 -7.36 -22.86
N LEU A 98 10.15 -7.42 -21.79
CA LEU A 98 9.72 -7.79 -20.44
C LEU A 98 9.30 -6.57 -19.61
N LEU A 99 9.54 -5.34 -20.09
CA LEU A 99 9.12 -4.14 -19.38
C LEU A 99 7.59 -4.08 -19.28
N ARG A 100 7.09 -3.81 -18.08
CA ARG A 100 5.68 -3.59 -17.76
C ARG A 100 5.54 -2.37 -16.86
N PRO A 101 4.51 -1.53 -17.04
CA PRO A 101 4.19 -0.49 -16.08
C PRO A 101 3.53 -1.15 -14.88
N VAL A 102 3.76 -0.61 -13.69
CA VAL A 102 3.08 -1.04 -12.47
C VAL A 102 2.63 0.16 -11.66
N ILE A 103 1.40 0.10 -11.14
CA ILE A 103 0.87 1.13 -10.24
C ILE A 103 0.97 0.65 -8.80
N ARG A 104 1.46 1.51 -7.92
CA ARG A 104 1.62 1.24 -6.48
C ARG A 104 1.17 2.43 -5.67
N ASN A 105 0.72 2.19 -4.44
CA ASN A 105 0.51 3.25 -3.45
C ASN A 105 1.86 3.84 -3.03
N LEU A 106 1.91 5.14 -2.75
CA LEU A 106 3.08 5.85 -2.22
C LEU A 106 3.64 5.23 -0.93
N ALA A 107 2.79 4.65 -0.07
CA ALA A 107 3.19 3.99 1.17
C ALA A 107 4.17 2.83 0.92
N MET A 108 4.10 2.16 -0.23
CA MET A 108 5.07 1.13 -0.59
C MET A 108 6.48 1.70 -0.81
N LEU A 109 6.60 2.89 -1.41
CA LEU A 109 7.91 3.55 -1.55
C LEU A 109 8.41 4.02 -0.17
N GLU A 110 7.52 4.52 0.67
CA GLU A 110 7.90 4.90 2.03
C GLU A 110 8.39 3.70 2.85
N GLU A 111 7.73 2.55 2.78
CA GLU A 111 8.18 1.31 3.45
C GLU A 111 9.64 1.00 3.08
N VAL A 112 9.96 1.05 1.78
CA VAL A 112 11.33 0.83 1.28
C VAL A 112 12.29 1.90 1.81
N ARG A 113 11.86 3.17 1.85
CA ARG A 113 12.68 4.28 2.35
C ARG A 113 12.96 4.15 3.85
N LEU A 114 11.96 3.84 4.66
CA LEU A 114 12.09 3.64 6.11
C LEU A 114 12.96 2.43 6.42
N HIS A 115 12.83 1.35 5.66
CA HIS A 115 13.74 0.21 5.78
C HIS A 115 15.19 0.61 5.45
N GLN A 116 15.41 1.40 4.40
CA GLN A 116 16.74 1.93 4.10
C GLN A 116 17.25 2.85 5.22
N ALA A 117 16.42 3.72 5.77
CA ALA A 117 16.78 4.60 6.88
C ALA A 117 17.15 3.81 8.15
N ARG A 118 16.45 2.70 8.43
CA ARG A 118 16.75 1.78 9.52
C ARG A 118 18.13 1.13 9.35
N THR A 119 18.44 0.69 8.14
CA THR A 119 19.63 -0.14 7.84
C THR A 119 20.88 0.67 7.52
N LEU A 120 20.74 1.80 6.84
CA LEU A 120 21.85 2.65 6.37
C LEU A 120 21.88 4.02 7.06
N GLY A 121 20.88 4.36 7.88
CA GLY A 121 20.73 5.66 8.52
C GLY A 121 19.87 6.63 7.72
N TRP A 122 19.29 7.63 8.41
CA TRP A 122 18.39 8.63 7.82
C TRP A 122 19.05 9.53 6.76
N ASP A 123 20.36 9.73 6.85
CA ASP A 123 21.14 10.54 5.90
C ASP A 123 21.54 9.77 4.63
N ALA A 124 21.23 8.46 4.55
CA ALA A 124 21.56 7.66 3.39
C ALA A 124 20.79 8.16 2.15
N PRO A 125 21.45 8.30 0.99
CA PRO A 125 20.79 8.77 -0.21
C PRO A 125 19.71 7.77 -0.64
N TYR A 126 18.47 8.26 -0.74
CA TYR A 126 17.33 7.51 -1.25
C TYR A 126 16.82 8.22 -2.51
N SER A 127 16.97 7.56 -3.65
CA SER A 127 16.41 8.03 -4.92
C SER A 127 15.29 7.10 -5.37
N THR A 128 14.19 7.71 -5.83
CA THR A 128 13.13 7.01 -6.54
C THR A 128 12.81 7.79 -7.80
N VAL A 129 12.41 7.06 -8.84
CA VAL A 129 12.00 7.64 -10.12
C VAL A 129 10.67 7.01 -10.50
N TYR A 130 9.63 7.84 -10.58
CA TYR A 130 8.27 7.43 -10.85
C TYR A 130 7.49 8.56 -11.51
N GLN A 131 6.35 8.24 -12.12
CA GLN A 131 5.35 9.23 -12.53
C GLN A 131 4.19 9.24 -11.52
N PRO A 132 3.76 10.40 -10.99
CA PRO A 132 2.60 10.46 -10.09
C PRO A 132 1.31 9.99 -10.79
N LEU A 133 0.43 9.34 -10.05
CA LEU A 133 -0.93 9.00 -10.49
C LEU A 133 -1.91 9.32 -9.37
N GLY A 134 -2.75 10.34 -9.57
CA GLY A 134 -3.64 10.82 -8.52
C GLY A 134 -2.88 11.34 -7.30
N ARG A 135 -3.51 11.25 -6.12
CA ARG A 135 -2.96 11.74 -4.84
C ARG A 135 -2.08 10.73 -4.10
N ASP A 136 -2.37 9.43 -4.27
CA ASP A 136 -1.88 8.36 -3.40
C ASP A 136 -1.09 7.28 -4.16
N CYS A 137 -1.01 7.37 -5.48
CA CYS A 137 -0.37 6.35 -6.32
C CYS A 137 0.77 6.90 -7.18
N VAL A 138 1.60 5.96 -7.62
CA VAL A 138 2.71 6.18 -8.54
C VAL A 138 2.74 5.10 -9.60
N THR A 139 3.18 5.48 -10.79
CA THR A 139 3.50 4.59 -11.89
C THR A 139 5.01 4.35 -11.92
N LEU A 140 5.39 3.08 -11.85
CA LEU A 140 6.75 2.58 -11.85
C LEU A 140 6.97 1.65 -13.04
N LEU A 141 8.24 1.33 -13.30
CA LEU A 141 8.62 0.25 -14.20
C LEU A 141 8.77 -1.06 -13.44
N ALA A 142 8.47 -2.15 -14.11
CA ALA A 142 8.84 -3.48 -13.68
C ALA A 142 9.41 -4.29 -14.84
N VAL A 143 10.31 -5.23 -14.51
CA VAL A 143 10.74 -6.27 -15.42
C VAL A 143 10.01 -7.55 -15.05
N ASP A 144 9.21 -8.05 -15.98
CA ASP A 144 8.38 -9.23 -15.81
C ASP A 144 9.07 -10.49 -16.34
N TYR A 145 9.70 -11.23 -15.44
CA TYR A 145 10.28 -12.53 -15.75
C TYR A 145 9.24 -13.64 -15.60
N PRO A 146 9.43 -14.81 -16.24
CA PRO A 146 8.45 -15.91 -16.15
C PRO A 146 8.07 -16.34 -14.73
N GLU A 147 9.00 -16.25 -13.78
CA GLU A 147 8.82 -16.69 -12.40
C GLU A 147 8.83 -15.55 -11.37
N SER A 148 9.03 -14.30 -11.82
CA SER A 148 9.17 -13.16 -10.90
C SER A 148 9.00 -11.81 -11.57
N THR A 149 8.53 -10.82 -10.81
CA THR A 149 8.44 -9.43 -11.26
C THR A 149 9.38 -8.56 -10.43
N SER A 150 10.31 -7.86 -11.07
CA SER A 150 11.23 -6.93 -10.42
C SER A 150 10.76 -5.49 -10.62
N THR A 151 10.30 -4.82 -9.56
CA THR A 151 9.91 -3.40 -9.63
C THR A 151 11.15 -2.51 -9.54
N LEU A 152 11.29 -1.59 -10.49
CA LEU A 152 12.40 -0.66 -10.59
C LEU A 152 12.07 0.65 -9.88
N THR A 153 12.20 0.67 -8.54
CA THR A 153 11.92 1.88 -7.74
C THR A 153 12.83 3.06 -8.06
N LYS A 154 14.03 2.79 -8.59
CA LYS A 154 15.03 3.78 -9.03
C LYS A 154 14.90 4.19 -10.51
N GLY A 155 13.86 3.71 -11.21
CA GLY A 155 13.67 3.97 -12.64
C GLY A 155 14.47 3.02 -13.55
N PRO A 156 14.56 3.34 -14.85
CA PRO A 156 15.33 2.53 -15.80
C PRO A 156 16.82 2.51 -15.41
N GLN A 157 17.53 1.42 -15.75
CA GLN A 157 18.96 1.35 -15.48
C GLN A 157 19.71 2.40 -16.32
N GLU A 158 20.71 3.05 -15.73
CA GLU A 158 21.45 4.16 -16.37
C GLU A 158 22.07 3.75 -17.71
N ASP A 159 22.53 2.51 -17.83
CA ASP A 159 23.16 1.95 -19.02
C ASP A 159 22.18 1.65 -20.16
N TRP A 160 20.86 1.66 -19.91
CA TRP A 160 19.85 1.59 -20.97
C TRP A 160 19.75 2.89 -21.77
N GLY A 161 20.25 4.00 -21.22
CA GLY A 161 20.22 5.31 -21.88
C GLY A 161 18.81 5.85 -22.13
N LEU A 162 17.83 5.45 -21.30
CA LEU A 162 16.44 5.86 -21.40
C LEU A 162 16.04 6.77 -20.24
N THR A 163 15.17 7.73 -20.55
CA THR A 163 14.39 8.46 -19.54
C THR A 163 13.27 7.58 -19.00
N MET A 164 12.68 7.97 -17.86
CA MET A 164 11.52 7.31 -17.29
C MET A 164 10.33 7.28 -18.27
N ASP A 165 10.08 8.40 -18.97
CA ASP A 165 8.96 8.54 -19.89
C ASP A 165 9.11 7.63 -21.12
N GLU A 166 10.33 7.53 -21.69
CA GLU A 166 10.61 6.63 -22.82
C GLU A 166 10.46 5.16 -22.41
N ALA A 167 10.99 4.79 -21.25
CA ALA A 167 10.87 3.43 -20.74
C ALA A 167 9.41 3.06 -20.40
N LEU A 168 8.63 4.00 -19.86
CA LEU A 168 7.21 3.81 -19.60
C LEU A 168 6.39 3.68 -20.88
N ALA A 169 6.69 4.46 -21.92
CA ALA A 169 6.03 4.32 -23.22
C ALA A 169 6.20 2.90 -23.78
N ILE A 170 7.43 2.36 -23.73
CA ILE A 170 7.72 0.98 -24.14
C ILE A 170 6.96 -0.03 -23.28
N ALA A 171 6.95 0.17 -21.96
CA ALA A 171 6.26 -0.72 -21.05
C ALA A 171 4.74 -0.74 -21.31
N VAL A 172 4.14 0.43 -21.53
CA VAL A 172 2.71 0.60 -21.86
C VAL A 172 2.39 -0.08 -23.19
N ASP A 173 3.24 0.07 -24.21
CA ASP A 173 3.08 -0.62 -25.49
C ASP A 173 3.15 -2.14 -25.35
N ASN A 174 4.11 -2.67 -24.57
CA ASN A 174 4.17 -4.10 -24.30
C ASN A 174 2.92 -4.62 -23.58
N LEU A 175 2.40 -3.86 -22.60
CA LEU A 175 1.18 -4.22 -21.88
C LEU A 175 -0.03 -4.20 -22.82
N ARG A 176 -0.11 -3.21 -23.70
CA ARG A 176 -1.15 -3.07 -24.73
C ARG A 176 -1.19 -4.27 -25.66
N GLU A 177 -0.04 -4.69 -26.19
CA GLU A 177 0.06 -5.85 -27.09
C GLU A 177 -0.38 -7.15 -26.39
N ALA A 178 -0.13 -7.27 -25.09
CA ALA A 178 -0.50 -8.43 -24.28
C ALA A 178 -1.94 -8.39 -23.74
N THR A 179 -2.75 -7.38 -24.10
CA THR A 179 -4.09 -7.18 -23.50
C THR A 179 -5.22 -7.62 -24.43
N PRO A 180 -5.81 -8.82 -24.21
CA PRO A 180 -7.04 -9.24 -24.87
C PRO A 180 -8.27 -8.56 -24.25
N ASP A 181 -9.42 -8.71 -24.91
CA ASP A 181 -10.71 -8.33 -24.34
C ASP A 181 -11.14 -9.36 -23.29
N ALA A 182 -11.24 -8.94 -22.02
CA ALA A 182 -11.49 -9.84 -20.89
C ALA A 182 -12.31 -9.18 -19.77
N PHE A 183 -13.21 -8.24 -20.12
CA PHE A 183 -14.11 -7.63 -19.14
C PHE A 183 -15.29 -8.55 -18.81
N GLU A 184 -15.62 -8.61 -17.53
CA GLU A 184 -16.77 -9.34 -17.00
C GLU A 184 -17.61 -8.40 -16.14
N GLU A 185 -18.94 -8.43 -16.30
CA GLU A 185 -19.87 -7.72 -15.42
C GLU A 185 -19.99 -8.47 -14.10
N ILE A 186 -19.71 -7.80 -12.98
CA ILE A 186 -19.74 -8.40 -11.64
C ILE A 186 -20.88 -7.87 -10.77
N GLU A 187 -21.36 -6.67 -11.07
CA GLU A 187 -22.56 -6.05 -10.52
C GLU A 187 -23.21 -5.23 -11.65
N PRO A 188 -24.52 -4.93 -11.60
CA PRO A 188 -25.17 -4.15 -12.64
C PRO A 188 -24.43 -2.85 -12.96
N GLY A 189 -23.92 -2.73 -14.19
CA GLY A 189 -23.17 -1.57 -14.68
C GLY A 189 -21.71 -1.48 -14.20
N VAL A 190 -21.17 -2.50 -13.54
CA VAL A 190 -19.79 -2.55 -13.03
C VAL A 190 -19.06 -3.75 -13.62
N TYR A 191 -17.92 -3.47 -14.25
CA TYR A 191 -17.09 -4.44 -14.93
C TYR A 191 -15.73 -4.58 -14.25
N THR A 192 -15.16 -5.78 -14.27
CA THR A 192 -13.79 -6.06 -13.86
C THR A 192 -13.00 -6.72 -14.98
N GLY A 193 -11.68 -6.50 -14.97
CA GLY A 193 -10.76 -7.32 -15.75
C GLY A 193 -10.64 -8.75 -15.23
N ARG A 194 -10.50 -9.71 -16.12
CA ARG A 194 -10.18 -11.12 -15.82
C ARG A 194 -8.95 -11.61 -16.58
N TRP A 195 -7.90 -10.78 -16.64
CA TRP A 195 -6.66 -11.16 -17.33
C TRP A 195 -5.83 -12.17 -16.54
N ASN A 196 -5.92 -12.14 -15.21
CA ASN A 196 -5.21 -13.05 -14.30
C ASN A 196 -3.68 -13.08 -14.51
N ASP A 197 -3.11 -11.93 -14.89
CA ASP A 197 -1.67 -11.76 -15.13
C ASP A 197 -1.01 -10.79 -14.16
N GLY A 198 -1.78 -10.22 -13.21
CA GLY A 198 -1.26 -9.30 -12.19
C GLY A 198 -1.07 -7.86 -12.67
N TYR A 199 -1.51 -7.53 -13.90
CA TYR A 199 -1.41 -6.18 -14.48
C TYR A 199 -2.78 -5.50 -14.67
N ASP A 200 -3.84 -6.03 -14.05
CA ASP A 200 -5.20 -5.50 -14.09
C ASP A 200 -5.24 -3.99 -13.84
N THR A 201 -4.66 -3.53 -12.73
CA THR A 201 -4.59 -2.10 -12.39
C THR A 201 -3.74 -1.29 -13.36
N SER A 202 -2.71 -1.88 -13.95
CA SER A 202 -1.79 -1.16 -14.85
C SER A 202 -2.45 -0.84 -16.19
N ARG A 203 -3.53 -1.53 -16.54
CA ARG A 203 -4.33 -1.27 -17.75
C ARG A 203 -5.11 0.02 -17.70
N VAL A 204 -5.19 0.72 -16.57
CA VAL A 204 -5.71 2.10 -16.53
C VAL A 204 -4.84 3.06 -17.36
N LEU A 205 -3.61 2.69 -17.70
CA LEU A 205 -2.76 3.44 -18.62
C LEU A 205 -3.14 3.22 -20.11
N LEU A 206 -4.17 2.42 -20.38
CA LEU A 206 -4.68 2.10 -21.71
C LEU A 206 -6.15 2.53 -21.83
N PRO A 207 -6.44 3.83 -22.07
CA PRO A 207 -7.82 4.35 -22.11
C PRO A 207 -8.71 3.62 -23.12
N ASP A 208 -8.15 3.24 -24.27
CA ASP A 208 -8.82 2.48 -25.32
C ASP A 208 -9.17 1.06 -24.90
N VAL A 209 -8.46 0.46 -23.93
CA VAL A 209 -8.82 -0.85 -23.36
C VAL A 209 -10.03 -0.67 -22.45
N LEU A 210 -10.00 0.30 -21.52
CA LEU A 210 -11.14 0.54 -20.62
C LEU A 210 -12.41 0.91 -21.39
N GLN A 211 -12.28 1.60 -22.52
CA GLN A 211 -13.41 1.94 -23.40
C GLN A 211 -14.08 0.71 -24.05
N ARG A 212 -13.43 -0.46 -24.07
CA ARG A 212 -14.02 -1.71 -24.60
C ARG A 212 -15.01 -2.34 -23.64
N ALA A 213 -14.99 -1.96 -22.36
CA ALA A 213 -16.00 -2.40 -21.41
C ALA A 213 -17.40 -1.94 -21.89
N PRO A 214 -18.47 -2.74 -21.67
CA PRO A 214 -19.84 -2.38 -22.05
C PRO A 214 -20.47 -1.26 -21.19
N ILE A 215 -19.78 -0.13 -21.06
CA ILE A 215 -20.13 0.99 -20.16
C ILE A 215 -20.89 2.12 -20.88
N LYS A 216 -21.59 2.94 -20.09
CA LYS A 216 -22.33 4.12 -20.60
C LYS A 216 -21.45 5.37 -20.57
N GLY A 217 -20.97 5.81 -21.74
CA GLY A 217 -20.17 7.02 -21.87
C GLY A 217 -18.67 6.78 -21.74
N LEU A 218 -17.98 7.63 -20.99
CA LEU A 218 -16.54 7.55 -20.76
C LEU A 218 -16.22 6.66 -19.55
N PRO A 219 -15.05 6.00 -19.51
CA PRO A 219 -14.65 5.19 -18.38
C PRO A 219 -14.51 6.00 -17.09
N VAL A 220 -15.13 5.47 -16.03
CA VAL A 220 -14.91 5.86 -14.64
C VAL A 220 -14.48 4.60 -13.91
N PHE A 221 -13.39 4.64 -13.16
CA PHE A 221 -12.76 3.42 -12.65
C PHE A 221 -12.14 3.59 -11.27
N MET A 222 -11.96 2.46 -10.58
CA MET A 222 -11.25 2.35 -9.31
C MET A 222 -10.22 1.22 -9.37
N ILE A 223 -9.12 1.40 -8.64
CA ILE A 223 -8.05 0.41 -8.46
C ILE A 223 -7.89 0.10 -6.97
N PRO A 224 -8.88 -0.56 -6.34
CA PRO A 224 -8.91 -0.76 -4.88
C PRO A 224 -7.70 -1.55 -4.38
N THR A 225 -7.30 -2.60 -5.11
CA THR A 225 -6.18 -3.48 -4.77
C THR A 225 -5.32 -3.71 -6.01
N ARG A 226 -4.11 -4.25 -5.84
CA ARG A 226 -3.13 -4.43 -6.96
C ARG A 226 -3.68 -5.21 -8.16
N ASP A 227 -4.60 -6.11 -7.91
CA ASP A 227 -5.17 -7.12 -8.82
C ASP A 227 -6.63 -6.86 -9.20
N VAL A 228 -7.23 -5.76 -8.71
CA VAL A 228 -8.62 -5.43 -8.99
C VAL A 228 -8.70 -4.10 -9.73
N LEU A 229 -9.23 -4.15 -10.94
CA LEU A 229 -9.64 -2.98 -11.72
C LEU A 229 -11.16 -3.02 -11.87
N LEU A 230 -11.84 -2.01 -11.32
CA LEU A 230 -13.28 -1.82 -11.47
C LEU A 230 -13.55 -0.69 -12.47
N VAL A 231 -14.48 -0.90 -13.40
CA VAL A 231 -14.83 0.07 -14.44
C VAL A 231 -16.35 0.20 -14.57
N THR A 232 -16.82 1.43 -14.66
CA THR A 232 -18.20 1.80 -15.01
C THR A 232 -18.18 2.99 -15.97
N GLY A 233 -19.36 3.52 -16.33
CA GLY A 233 -19.50 4.68 -17.21
C GLY A 233 -19.83 5.97 -16.44
N ASP A 234 -19.32 7.10 -16.93
CA ASP A 234 -19.62 8.44 -16.38
C ASP A 234 -21.10 8.83 -16.45
N ARG A 235 -21.89 8.16 -17.31
CA ARG A 235 -23.34 8.33 -17.43
C ARG A 235 -24.14 7.24 -16.72
N ASP A 236 -23.51 6.47 -15.82
CA ASP A 236 -24.16 5.46 -15.01
C ASP A 236 -24.02 5.75 -13.52
N GLU A 237 -24.83 6.68 -12.99
CA GLU A 237 -24.81 7.06 -11.58
C GLU A 237 -24.98 5.85 -10.63
N GLN A 238 -25.83 4.89 -11.00
CA GLN A 238 -26.03 3.68 -10.20
C GLN A 238 -24.82 2.75 -10.31
N GLY A 239 -24.21 2.62 -11.50
CA GLY A 239 -22.94 1.92 -11.69
C GLY A 239 -21.81 2.49 -10.82
N ILE A 240 -21.70 3.82 -10.71
CA ILE A 240 -20.72 4.47 -9.83
C ILE A 240 -20.98 4.12 -8.36
N ARG A 241 -22.23 4.21 -7.89
CA ARG A 241 -22.60 3.80 -6.52
C ARG A 241 -22.25 2.33 -6.26
N ASN A 242 -22.59 1.43 -7.19
CA ASN A 242 -22.30 0.01 -7.08
C ASN A 242 -20.79 -0.26 -7.05
N MET A 243 -20.01 0.42 -7.90
CA MET A 243 -18.55 0.28 -7.96
C MET A 243 -17.89 0.65 -6.62
N VAL A 244 -18.37 1.69 -5.95
CA VAL A 244 -17.88 2.08 -4.61
C VAL A 244 -18.17 1.00 -3.58
N GLU A 245 -19.35 0.37 -3.58
CA GLU A 245 -19.64 -0.74 -2.67
C GLU A 245 -18.81 -2.00 -2.97
N VAL A 246 -18.53 -2.28 -4.25
CA VAL A 246 -17.60 -3.36 -4.63
C VAL A 246 -16.19 -3.08 -4.14
N CYS A 247 -15.75 -1.81 -4.20
CA CYS A 247 -14.45 -1.38 -3.68
C CYS A 247 -14.30 -1.70 -2.18
N PHE A 248 -15.32 -1.45 -1.35
CA PHE A 248 -15.30 -1.83 0.08
C PHE A 248 -15.02 -3.33 0.27
N LYS A 249 -15.68 -4.19 -0.51
CA LYS A 249 -15.45 -5.65 -0.43
C LYS A 249 -14.05 -6.03 -0.90
N ALA A 250 -13.53 -5.37 -1.93
CA ALA A 250 -12.20 -5.67 -2.48
C ALA A 250 -11.08 -5.36 -1.48
N ILE A 251 -11.15 -4.22 -0.79
CA ILE A 251 -10.10 -3.79 0.14
C ILE A 251 -9.98 -4.68 1.40
N GLU A 252 -11.02 -5.43 1.76
CA GLU A 252 -11.00 -6.33 2.93
C GLU A 252 -9.98 -7.48 2.79
N SER A 253 -9.65 -7.87 1.56
CA SER A 253 -8.86 -9.09 1.28
C SER A 253 -7.63 -8.87 0.43
N GLY A 254 -7.44 -7.67 -0.13
CA GLY A 254 -6.33 -7.37 -1.03
C GLY A 254 -5.38 -6.30 -0.50
N ARG A 255 -4.25 -6.14 -1.21
CA ARG A 255 -3.29 -5.08 -0.92
C ARG A 255 -3.81 -3.78 -1.49
N VAL A 256 -4.29 -2.90 -0.61
CA VAL A 256 -4.91 -1.63 -0.98
C VAL A 256 -3.95 -0.78 -1.82
N VAL A 257 -4.46 -0.23 -2.91
CA VAL A 257 -3.71 0.65 -3.82
C VAL A 257 -4.26 2.06 -3.75
N SER A 258 -5.55 2.27 -4.02
CA SER A 258 -6.17 3.59 -3.96
C SER A 258 -7.61 3.52 -3.49
N SER A 259 -8.05 4.58 -2.81
CA SER A 259 -9.46 4.82 -2.47
C SER A 259 -10.17 5.72 -3.50
N GLN A 260 -9.43 6.30 -4.45
CA GLN A 260 -9.97 7.29 -5.37
C GLN A 260 -10.75 6.67 -6.53
N VAL A 261 -11.68 7.47 -7.07
CA VAL A 261 -12.31 7.22 -8.36
C VAL A 261 -11.61 8.06 -9.41
N TYR A 262 -11.37 7.48 -10.57
CA TYR A 262 -10.63 8.09 -11.67
C TYR A 262 -11.44 8.12 -12.95
N THR A 263 -11.05 9.03 -13.84
CA THR A 263 -11.48 9.07 -15.24
C THR A 263 -10.31 9.56 -16.10
N TYR A 264 -10.58 9.84 -17.37
CA TYR A 264 -9.58 10.35 -18.32
C TYR A 264 -9.85 11.79 -18.70
N GLN A 265 -8.79 12.59 -18.73
CA GLN A 265 -8.75 13.91 -19.38
C GLN A 265 -7.51 13.95 -20.27
N ASP A 266 -7.68 14.22 -21.57
CA ASP A 266 -6.58 14.23 -22.56
C ASP A 266 -5.70 12.96 -22.51
N GLN A 267 -6.34 11.79 -22.34
CA GLN A 267 -5.73 10.47 -22.15
C GLN A 267 -4.92 10.29 -20.86
N GLN A 268 -4.92 11.28 -19.96
CA GLN A 268 -4.30 11.19 -18.64
C GLN A 268 -5.31 10.77 -17.58
N VAL A 269 -4.86 9.96 -16.62
CA VAL A 269 -5.66 9.55 -15.48
C VAL A 269 -5.82 10.73 -14.52
N VAL A 270 -7.06 11.13 -14.26
CA VAL A 270 -7.40 12.24 -13.34
C VAL A 270 -8.48 11.80 -12.35
N PRO A 271 -8.57 12.42 -11.16
CA PRO A 271 -9.66 12.15 -10.23
C PRO A 271 -11.03 12.46 -10.87
N PHE A 272 -11.99 11.57 -10.66
CA PHE A 272 -13.39 11.78 -11.05
C PHE A 272 -14.16 12.42 -9.89
N ILE A 273 -14.89 13.49 -10.17
CA ILE A 273 -15.75 14.18 -9.20
C ILE A 273 -17.19 13.76 -9.49
N SER A 274 -17.80 13.01 -8.57
CA SER A 274 -19.15 12.45 -8.78
C SER A 274 -20.23 13.52 -8.64
N GLY A 275 -20.07 14.45 -7.69
CA GLY A 275 -21.09 15.43 -7.32
C GLY A 275 -22.26 14.84 -6.51
N ASP A 276 -22.29 13.52 -6.34
CA ASP A 276 -23.22 12.79 -5.49
C ASP A 276 -22.72 12.70 -4.05
N ALA A 277 -23.37 13.43 -3.14
CA ALA A 277 -22.98 13.51 -1.74
C ALA A 277 -22.90 12.14 -1.02
N VAL A 278 -23.68 11.15 -1.45
CA VAL A 278 -23.62 9.79 -0.88
C VAL A 278 -22.33 9.09 -1.31
N VAL A 279 -21.99 9.17 -2.59
CA VAL A 279 -20.72 8.62 -3.11
C VAL A 279 -19.54 9.31 -2.43
N GLU A 280 -19.52 10.64 -2.37
CA GLU A 280 -18.43 11.39 -1.72
C GLU A 280 -18.25 10.99 -0.24
N THR A 281 -19.35 10.80 0.50
CA THR A 281 -19.30 10.32 1.89
C THR A 281 -18.67 8.92 1.97
N ARG A 282 -19.03 8.02 1.04
CA ARG A 282 -18.49 6.66 1.03
C ARG A 282 -17.02 6.62 0.60
N LEU A 283 -16.60 7.48 -0.33
CA LEU A 283 -15.19 7.63 -0.72
C LEU A 283 -14.33 8.15 0.43
N ALA A 284 -14.85 9.09 1.22
CA ALA A 284 -14.16 9.55 2.44
C ALA A 284 -13.94 8.40 3.44
N SER A 285 -14.93 7.51 3.60
CA SER A 285 -14.75 6.32 4.44
C SER A 285 -13.72 5.33 3.88
N LEU A 286 -13.66 5.14 2.56
CA LEU A 286 -12.61 4.32 1.93
C LEU A 286 -11.21 4.92 2.15
N GLU A 287 -11.08 6.23 2.05
CA GLU A 287 -9.82 6.93 2.34
C GLU A 287 -9.38 6.71 3.78
N GLN A 288 -10.29 6.84 4.74
CA GLN A 288 -9.99 6.61 6.15
C GLN A 288 -9.50 5.18 6.41
N LEU A 289 -10.09 4.17 5.75
CA LEU A 289 -9.65 2.78 5.84
C LEU A 289 -8.27 2.55 5.22
N LEU A 290 -7.98 3.18 4.08
CA LEU A 290 -6.67 3.13 3.45
C LEU A 290 -5.61 3.78 4.37
N LEU A 291 -5.91 4.95 4.91
CA LEU A 291 -5.02 5.67 5.83
C LEU A 291 -4.80 4.91 7.14
N LEU A 292 -5.81 4.21 7.65
CA LEU A 292 -5.67 3.37 8.85
C LEU A 292 -4.55 2.32 8.67
N GLY A 293 -4.57 1.59 7.55
CA GLY A 293 -3.51 0.61 7.24
C GLY A 293 -2.15 1.29 7.04
N ALA A 294 -2.10 2.35 6.22
CA ALA A 294 -0.84 3.03 5.92
C ALA A 294 -0.16 3.66 7.16
N TYR A 295 -0.93 4.29 8.06
CA TYR A 295 -0.40 4.82 9.31
C TYR A 295 -0.02 3.73 10.31
N HIS A 296 -0.72 2.59 10.32
CA HIS A 296 -0.35 1.44 11.14
C HIS A 296 1.03 0.91 10.74
N ASP A 297 1.22 0.57 9.46
CA ASP A 297 2.48 0.06 8.94
C ASP A 297 3.63 1.07 9.14
N GLN A 298 3.36 2.35 8.89
CA GLN A 298 4.34 3.42 9.13
C GLN A 298 4.73 3.51 10.60
N LYS A 299 3.77 3.44 11.53
CA LYS A 299 4.03 3.47 12.96
C LYS A 299 4.89 2.30 13.41
N GLU A 300 4.59 1.07 12.98
CA GLU A 300 5.37 -0.11 13.37
C GLU A 300 6.85 0.03 12.94
N LEU A 301 7.08 0.50 11.71
CA LEU A 301 8.43 0.74 11.20
C LEU A 301 9.15 1.84 11.97
N LEU A 302 8.49 2.98 12.21
CA LEU A 302 9.09 4.09 12.93
C LEU A 302 9.37 3.77 14.40
N ASP A 303 8.46 3.11 15.10
CA ASP A 303 8.66 2.67 16.49
C ASP A 303 9.87 1.72 16.58
N THR A 304 10.01 0.81 15.60
CA THR A 304 11.16 -0.08 15.51
C THR A 304 12.45 0.71 15.30
N ILE A 305 12.46 1.66 14.35
CA ILE A 305 13.63 2.51 14.08
C ILE A 305 14.01 3.34 15.31
N HIS A 306 13.03 3.98 15.96
CA HIS A 306 13.26 4.80 17.14
C HIS A 306 13.81 3.98 18.30
N THR A 307 13.28 2.77 18.52
CA THR A 307 13.77 1.85 19.56
C THR A 307 15.22 1.44 19.31
N GLU A 308 15.56 1.04 18.07
CA GLU A 308 16.92 0.64 17.71
C GLU A 308 17.91 1.81 17.77
N GLN A 309 17.47 3.02 17.43
CA GLN A 309 18.29 4.23 17.45
C GLN A 309 18.27 4.95 18.80
N GLN A 310 17.55 4.43 19.81
CA GLN A 310 17.37 5.05 21.13
C GLN A 310 16.82 6.49 21.07
N ASN A 311 15.95 6.74 20.10
CA ASN A 311 15.24 8.01 19.97
C ASN A 311 13.92 7.93 20.73
N ASP A 312 13.76 8.75 21.77
CA ASP A 312 12.54 8.82 22.58
C ASP A 312 11.49 9.70 21.88
N VAL A 313 10.92 9.19 20.78
CA VAL A 313 9.88 9.86 20.00
C VAL A 313 8.71 8.91 19.83
N PHE A 314 7.55 9.31 20.33
CA PHE A 314 6.32 8.53 20.26
C PHE A 314 5.60 8.78 18.93
N VAL A 315 5.30 7.73 18.17
CA VAL A 315 4.42 7.85 16.99
C VAL A 315 2.98 7.67 17.46
N ALA A 316 2.14 8.70 17.30
CA ALA A 316 0.74 8.59 17.72
C ALA A 316 -0.04 7.63 16.81
N THR A 317 -0.93 6.85 17.41
CA THR A 317 -1.77 5.89 16.68
C THR A 317 -2.87 6.63 15.93
N TYR A 318 -3.05 6.30 14.64
CA TYR A 318 -4.24 6.67 13.87
C TYR A 318 -5.37 5.70 14.25
N GLN A 319 -6.43 6.22 14.85
CA GLN A 319 -7.59 5.42 15.28
C GLN A 319 -8.82 5.82 14.48
N LEU A 320 -9.69 4.87 14.18
CA LEU A 320 -10.96 5.12 13.52
C LEU A 320 -12.12 4.83 14.50
N PHE A 321 -13.06 5.76 14.62
CA PHE A 321 -14.24 5.65 15.47
C PHE A 321 -15.50 5.85 14.63
N GLU A 322 -16.54 5.07 14.95
CA GLU A 322 -17.88 5.30 14.39
C GLU A 322 -18.60 6.39 15.18
N LEU A 323 -19.30 7.27 14.45
CA LEU A 323 -20.11 8.31 15.04
C LEU A 323 -21.41 7.71 15.59
N ALA A 324 -21.68 7.90 16.88
CA ALA A 324 -22.90 7.38 17.51
C ALA A 324 -24.16 7.92 16.79
N GLY A 325 -25.03 7.02 16.32
CA GLY A 325 -26.23 7.38 15.56
C GLY A 325 -25.98 7.87 14.12
N GLY A 326 -24.73 7.81 13.64
CA GLY A 326 -24.29 8.38 12.36
C GLY A 326 -24.46 7.47 11.13
N ASN A 327 -25.28 6.42 11.18
CA ASN A 327 -25.47 5.45 10.08
C ASN A 327 -24.14 4.95 9.46
N GLY A 328 -23.14 4.61 10.28
CA GLY A 328 -21.85 4.09 9.81
C GLY A 328 -20.84 5.15 9.36
N LYS A 329 -21.10 6.45 9.58
CA LYS A 329 -20.08 7.49 9.41
C LYS A 329 -18.95 7.29 10.42
N ALA A 330 -17.71 7.27 9.95
CA ALA A 330 -16.52 7.18 10.77
C ALA A 330 -15.71 8.48 10.75
N PHE A 331 -14.92 8.69 11.79
CA PHE A 331 -13.93 9.76 11.88
C PHE A 331 -12.65 9.23 12.52
N SER A 332 -11.53 9.82 12.13
CA SER A 332 -10.21 9.46 12.64
C SER A 332 -9.76 10.34 13.79
N VAL A 333 -9.02 9.77 14.74
CA VAL A 333 -8.51 10.44 15.94
C VAL A 333 -7.07 10.02 16.20
N CYS A 334 -6.25 10.97 16.63
CA CYS A 334 -4.96 10.72 17.28
C CYS A 334 -4.85 11.51 18.59
N SER A 335 -3.91 11.12 19.44
CA SER A 335 -3.67 11.79 20.73
C SER A 335 -2.34 12.53 20.74
N TRP A 336 -2.36 13.77 21.22
CA TRP A 336 -1.19 14.58 21.54
C TRP A 336 -1.14 14.77 23.05
N THR A 337 -0.22 14.08 23.70
CA THR A 337 -0.07 14.13 25.16
C THR A 337 0.97 15.17 25.56
N LYS A 338 0.63 16.03 26.52
CA LYS A 338 1.56 17.02 27.10
C LYS A 338 2.83 16.30 27.59
N THR A 339 3.98 16.93 27.37
CA THR A 339 5.34 16.45 27.68
C THR A 339 5.89 15.29 26.85
N VAL A 340 5.10 14.69 25.95
CA VAL A 340 5.54 13.59 25.07
C VAL A 340 5.95 14.14 23.71
N ASP A 341 7.21 13.94 23.29
CA ASP A 341 7.66 14.25 21.93
C ASP A 341 6.96 13.30 20.95
N THR A 342 6.06 13.85 20.14
CA THR A 342 5.09 13.06 19.37
C THR A 342 5.18 13.34 17.88
N LEU A 343 5.15 12.28 17.07
CA LEU A 343 4.80 12.35 15.65
C LEU A 343 3.30 12.10 15.49
N LEU A 344 2.56 13.14 15.11
CA LEU A 344 1.12 13.10 14.91
C LEU A 344 0.77 12.73 13.46
N PRO A 345 -0.06 11.70 13.22
CA PRO A 345 -0.70 11.50 11.93
C PRO A 345 -1.74 12.59 11.69
N LYS A 346 -2.02 12.87 10.41
CA LYS A 346 -3.15 13.73 10.05
C LYS A 346 -4.44 12.94 10.21
N THR A 347 -5.30 13.38 11.13
CA THR A 347 -6.61 12.80 11.42
C THR A 347 -7.72 13.83 11.22
N ASP A 348 -8.98 13.44 11.40
CA ASP A 348 -10.11 14.37 11.45
C ASP A 348 -10.08 15.15 12.77
N ARG A 349 -9.77 14.46 13.87
CA ARG A 349 -9.74 15.06 15.22
C ARG A 349 -8.46 14.74 15.96
N VAL A 350 -8.07 15.63 16.86
CA VAL A 350 -6.93 15.46 17.76
C VAL A 350 -7.39 15.57 19.20
N ALA A 351 -7.07 14.58 20.02
CA ALA A 351 -7.25 14.61 21.46
C ALA A 351 -6.00 15.20 22.11
N LEU A 352 -6.10 16.42 22.64
CA LEU A 352 -5.07 17.08 23.44
C LEU A 352 -5.20 16.59 24.88
N VAL A 353 -4.19 15.85 25.37
CA VAL A 353 -4.24 15.14 26.65
C VAL A 353 -3.26 15.76 27.63
N GLU A 354 -3.76 16.18 28.79
CA GLU A 354 -2.95 16.61 29.93
C GLU A 354 -3.21 15.67 31.12
N ILE A 355 -2.18 14.93 31.52
CA ILE A 355 -2.23 14.04 32.69
C ILE A 355 -1.97 14.88 33.94
N GLN A 356 -2.87 14.78 34.92
CA GLN A 356 -2.82 15.46 36.20
C GLN A 356 -2.02 14.65 37.24
N ASP A 357 -1.61 15.30 38.33
CA ASP A 357 -0.83 14.68 39.41
C ASP A 357 -1.56 13.49 40.09
N ASP A 358 -2.89 13.48 40.07
CA ASP A 358 -3.73 12.40 40.60
C ASP A 358 -3.92 11.23 39.63
N GLY A 359 -3.31 11.29 38.45
CA GLY A 359 -3.42 10.30 37.38
C GLY A 359 -4.66 10.44 36.50
N SER A 360 -5.55 11.41 36.76
CA SER A 360 -6.64 11.75 35.84
C SER A 360 -6.12 12.49 34.60
N ALA A 361 -6.90 12.48 33.52
CA ALA A 361 -6.54 13.17 32.28
C ALA A 361 -7.58 14.21 31.91
N ASN A 362 -7.12 15.44 31.65
CA ASN A 362 -7.92 16.46 31.00
C ASN A 362 -7.77 16.32 29.47
N VAL A 363 -8.88 16.13 28.76
CA VAL A 363 -8.88 15.83 27.32
C VAL A 363 -9.70 16.87 26.57
N HIS A 364 -9.06 17.57 25.63
CA HIS A 364 -9.74 18.47 24.71
C HIS A 364 -9.68 17.88 23.30
N VAL A 365 -10.83 17.55 22.73
CA VAL A 365 -10.92 17.03 21.36
C VAL A 365 -11.27 18.17 20.42
N VAL A 366 -10.48 18.35 19.36
CA VAL A 366 -10.64 19.45 18.40
C VAL A 366 -10.49 18.92 16.97
N GLU A 367 -11.09 19.62 16.00
CA GLU A 367 -10.91 19.29 14.57
C GLU A 367 -9.48 19.63 14.12
N TRP A 368 -8.89 18.77 13.28
CA TRP A 368 -7.52 18.93 12.79
C TRP A 368 -7.28 20.25 12.07
N ASP A 369 -8.20 20.66 11.20
CA ASP A 369 -8.04 21.88 10.41
C ASP A 369 -8.03 23.14 11.30
N GLU A 370 -8.84 23.18 12.35
CA GLU A 370 -8.81 24.26 13.34
C GLU A 370 -7.49 24.25 14.12
N LEU A 371 -7.06 23.06 14.60
CA LEU A 371 -5.80 22.89 15.31
C LEU A 371 -4.62 23.35 14.44
N LYS A 372 -4.55 22.93 13.18
CA LYS A 372 -3.48 23.33 12.25
C LYS A 372 -3.53 24.83 11.94
N SER A 373 -4.71 25.43 11.80
CA SER A 373 -4.86 26.86 11.55
C SER A 373 -4.41 27.73 12.73
N LYS A 374 -4.67 27.30 13.98
CA LYS A 374 -4.41 28.09 15.19
C LYS A 374 -3.07 27.76 15.86
N LEU A 375 -2.60 26.52 15.71
CA LEU A 375 -1.45 25.98 16.40
C LEU A 375 -0.40 25.39 15.45
N GLY A 376 -0.45 25.73 14.16
CA GLY A 376 0.49 25.23 13.15
C GLY A 376 1.96 25.49 13.47
N GLU A 377 2.28 26.54 14.23
CA GLU A 377 3.65 26.83 14.70
C GLU A 377 4.20 25.75 15.65
N LEU A 378 3.33 24.98 16.31
CA LEU A 378 3.70 23.87 17.18
C LEU A 378 3.79 22.53 16.42
N LEU A 379 3.61 22.54 15.09
CA LEU A 379 3.60 21.35 14.24
C LEU A 379 4.63 21.47 13.13
N THR A 380 5.73 20.72 13.25
CA THR A 380 6.76 20.66 12.20
C THR A 380 6.49 19.47 11.27
N PRO A 381 6.27 19.67 9.97
CA PRO A 381 6.05 18.56 9.04
C PRO A 381 7.29 17.68 8.94
N VAL A 382 7.09 16.36 8.91
CA VAL A 382 8.14 15.36 8.71
C VAL A 382 8.05 14.84 7.27
N SER A 383 9.20 14.67 6.62
CA SER A 383 9.29 14.17 5.25
C SER A 383 9.11 12.66 5.17
N VAL A 384 7.89 12.19 5.49
CA VAL A 384 7.44 10.78 5.47
C VAL A 384 6.05 10.69 4.81
N TYR A 385 5.64 9.50 4.38
CA TYR A 385 4.29 9.25 3.83
C TYR A 385 3.58 8.04 4.48
N PRO A 386 2.31 8.15 4.91
CA PRO A 386 1.51 9.36 4.93
C PRO A 386 2.12 10.44 5.84
N PRO A 387 1.72 11.72 5.70
CA PRO A 387 2.37 12.81 6.42
C PRO A 387 2.27 12.67 7.93
N LEU A 388 3.37 12.91 8.63
CA LEU A 388 3.43 13.08 10.08
C LEU A 388 3.87 14.50 10.45
N TYR A 389 3.44 14.97 11.61
CA TYR A 389 3.81 16.26 12.16
C TYR A 389 4.46 16.07 13.54
N ARG A 390 5.72 16.48 13.68
CA ARG A 390 6.39 16.48 14.98
C ARG A 390 5.92 17.65 15.81
N THR A 391 5.51 17.39 17.04
CA THR A 391 5.04 18.40 17.98
C THR A 391 6.21 19.17 18.57
N VAL A 392 6.10 20.49 18.66
CA VAL A 392 7.09 21.37 19.31
C VAL A 392 6.44 21.94 20.57
N GLY A 393 6.59 21.24 21.70
CA GLY A 393 5.96 21.60 22.96
C GLY A 393 4.49 21.16 23.03
N PHE A 394 3.67 21.93 23.76
CA PHE A 394 2.24 21.68 23.93
C PHE A 394 1.49 23.03 23.99
N PRO A 395 0.23 23.12 23.54
CA PRO A 395 -0.51 24.38 23.56
C PRO A 395 -0.66 24.94 24.99
N THR A 396 -0.48 26.25 25.13
CA THR A 396 -0.73 26.97 26.40
C THR A 396 -2.23 27.02 26.72
N GLU A 397 -2.59 27.29 27.98
CA GLU A 397 -4.01 27.47 28.37
C GLU A 397 -4.72 28.53 27.54
N GLN A 398 -4.03 29.63 27.22
CA GLN A 398 -4.59 30.68 26.36
C GLN A 398 -4.86 30.16 24.95
N GLN A 399 -3.95 29.38 24.37
CA GLN A 399 -4.13 28.76 23.06
C GLN A 399 -5.26 27.71 23.09
N LEU A 400 -5.34 26.88 24.13
CA LEU A 400 -6.41 25.91 24.31
C LEU A 400 -7.78 26.58 24.39
N SER A 401 -7.90 27.69 25.10
CA SER A 401 -9.17 28.44 25.25
C SER A 401 -9.68 29.03 23.94
N GLN A 402 -8.83 29.12 22.90
CA GLN A 402 -9.21 29.61 21.58
C GLN A 402 -9.72 28.51 20.66
N LEU A 403 -9.58 27.23 21.03
CA LEU A 403 -10.02 26.10 20.20
C LEU A 403 -11.50 25.77 20.47
N THR A 404 -12.19 25.28 19.44
CA THR A 404 -13.57 24.80 19.58
C THR A 404 -13.55 23.35 20.03
N VAL A 405 -13.92 23.11 21.29
CA VAL A 405 -13.98 21.76 21.83
C VAL A 405 -15.18 21.01 21.27
N LEU A 406 -14.93 19.81 20.74
CA LEU A 406 -15.95 18.89 20.28
C LEU A 406 -16.49 18.10 21.47
N SER A 407 -17.82 18.02 21.55
CA SER A 407 -18.56 17.25 22.56
C SER A 407 -18.64 15.77 22.23
#